data_AF-A0A954LIX3-F1
#
_entry.id   AF-A0A954LIX3-F1
#
_cell.length_a   1.000
_cell.length_b   1.000
_cell.length_c   1.000
_cell.angle_alpha   90.00
_cell.angle_beta   90.00
_cell.angle_gamma   90.00
#
_symmetry.space_group_name_H-M   'P 1'
#
loop_
_entity.id
_entity.type
_entity.pdbx_description
1 polymer ?
#
loop_
_entity_poly.entity_id
_entity_poly.type
_entity_poly.pdbx_seq_one_letter_code
_entity_poly.pdbx_strand_id
1 'polypeptide(L)'
;MAELFHECGVAAIYHLPGGEVSPLVPFEDPDQSSRLMMQLLLDIQNRGQLAAGMTSFHPRRLQLIDTHKDVGTVTEVFHLNHPSRVSELMGEYSGPAAIGHTRYATCGKDDRSYAQPFERHHIEKSKWFSFAFNGQLANYVQLRAQ
;
A
#
# COMPACT_ATOMS: atom_id res chain seq x y z
N MET A 1 -28.66 2.92 12.01
CA MET A 1 -27.22 2.96 12.35
C MET A 1 -26.59 1.96 11.39
N ALA A 2 -26.03 2.43 10.28
CA ALA A 2 -25.65 1.56 9.17
C ALA A 2 -24.58 0.56 9.62
N GLU A 3 -24.82 -0.72 9.38
CA GLU A 3 -23.86 -1.79 9.58
C GLU A 3 -22.60 -1.45 8.77
N LEU A 4 -21.51 -1.10 9.45
CA LEU A 4 -20.18 -1.03 8.86
C LEU A 4 -19.83 -2.46 8.45
N PHE A 5 -20.18 -2.84 7.22
CA PHE A 5 -19.71 -4.08 6.65
C PHE A 5 -18.18 -4.08 6.71
N HIS A 6 -17.67 -5.09 7.39
CA HIS A 6 -16.28 -5.36 7.68
C HIS A 6 -15.45 -5.53 6.40
N GLU A 7 -15.01 -4.43 5.82
CA GLU A 7 -14.40 -4.35 4.50
C GLU A 7 -13.05 -3.65 4.58
N CYS A 8 -12.00 -4.24 3.99
CA CYS A 8 -10.68 -3.61 3.89
C CYS A 8 -10.71 -2.23 3.20
N GLY A 9 -9.68 -1.41 3.44
CA GLY A 9 -9.45 -0.17 2.70
C GLY A 9 -8.43 -0.38 1.59
N VAL A 10 -8.63 0.26 0.43
CA VAL A 10 -7.65 0.35 -0.66
C VAL A 10 -7.50 1.81 -1.06
N ALA A 11 -6.27 2.27 -1.24
CA ALA A 11 -5.94 3.62 -1.70
C ALA A 11 -4.88 3.56 -2.81
N ALA A 12 -4.88 4.56 -3.69
CA ALA A 12 -3.89 4.73 -4.73
C ALA A 12 -3.53 6.20 -4.91
N ILE A 13 -2.25 6.47 -5.18
CA ILE A 13 -1.71 7.78 -5.53
C ILE A 13 -0.90 7.63 -6.81
N TYR A 14 -1.06 8.58 -7.71
CA TYR A 14 -0.25 8.68 -8.92
C TYR A 14 -0.06 10.14 -9.31
N HIS A 15 1.18 10.54 -9.51
CA HIS A 15 1.52 11.77 -10.19
C HIS A 15 1.62 11.51 -11.69
N LEU A 16 0.74 12.16 -12.46
CA LEU A 16 0.73 12.09 -13.91
C LEU A 16 1.90 12.92 -14.48
N PRO A 17 2.84 12.32 -15.24
CA PRO A 17 3.94 13.06 -15.86
C PRO A 17 3.45 14.22 -16.71
N GLY A 18 4.03 15.41 -16.50
CA GLY A 18 3.63 16.64 -17.18
C GLY A 18 2.42 17.35 -16.55
N GLY A 19 1.79 16.76 -15.53
CA GLY A 19 0.82 17.44 -14.68
C GLY A 19 1.49 18.34 -13.64
N GLU A 20 0.73 19.30 -13.11
CA GLU A 20 1.18 20.11 -11.98
C GLU A 20 1.36 19.23 -10.72
N VAL A 21 2.39 19.54 -9.94
CA VAL A 21 2.62 18.85 -8.66
C VAL A 21 1.59 19.38 -7.65
N SER A 22 0.88 18.47 -6.99
CA SER A 22 -0.10 18.85 -5.96
C SER A 22 0.60 19.58 -4.82
N PRO A 23 0.02 20.67 -4.26
CA PRO A 23 0.58 21.39 -3.12
C PRO A 23 0.64 20.56 -1.83
N LEU A 24 -0.02 19.39 -1.81
CA LEU A 24 0.07 18.44 -0.71
C LEU A 24 1.39 17.65 -0.74
N VAL A 25 2.04 17.55 -1.89
CA VAL A 25 3.26 16.77 -2.06
C VAL A 25 4.46 17.53 -1.44
N PRO A 26 5.23 16.91 -0.53
CA PRO A 26 6.37 17.55 0.09
C PRO A 26 7.41 18.01 -0.93
N PHE A 27 8.02 19.17 -0.67
CA PHE A 27 9.10 19.76 -1.47
C PHE A 27 8.73 20.07 -2.93
N GLU A 28 7.44 20.00 -3.29
CA GLU A 28 6.97 20.14 -4.68
C GLU A 28 7.65 19.14 -5.63
N ASP A 29 8.11 18.00 -5.09
CA ASP A 29 8.80 16.94 -5.84
C ASP A 29 7.81 15.80 -6.15
N PRO A 30 7.48 15.54 -7.43
CA PRO A 30 6.54 14.48 -7.80
C PRO A 30 6.96 13.09 -7.30
N ASP A 31 8.25 12.85 -7.11
CA ASP A 31 8.76 11.57 -6.60
C ASP A 31 8.50 11.39 -5.09
N GLN A 32 7.95 12.41 -4.40
CA GLN A 32 7.49 12.31 -3.01
C GLN A 32 5.99 12.01 -2.89
N SER A 33 5.28 11.81 -4.01
CA SER A 33 3.83 11.59 -4.01
C SER A 33 3.40 10.41 -3.14
N SER A 34 4.18 9.33 -3.12
CA SER A 34 3.91 8.14 -2.28
C SER A 34 3.82 8.44 -0.79
N ARG A 35 4.42 9.53 -0.29
CA ARG A 35 4.35 9.91 1.14
C ARG A 35 2.94 10.21 1.61
N LEU A 36 2.08 10.69 0.71
CA LEU A 36 0.67 10.95 1.00
C LEU A 36 -0.10 9.67 1.35
N MET A 37 0.44 8.49 1.00
CA MET A 37 -0.22 7.21 1.24
C MET A 37 -0.46 6.97 2.73
N MET A 38 0.46 7.33 3.62
CA MET A 38 0.28 7.12 5.07
C MET A 38 -0.95 7.87 5.60
N GLN A 39 -1.17 9.11 5.15
CA GLN A 39 -2.34 9.90 5.53
C GLN A 39 -3.62 9.27 4.99
N LEU A 40 -3.63 8.88 3.70
CA LEU A 40 -4.79 8.21 3.11
C LEU A 40 -5.16 6.91 3.85
N LEU A 41 -4.15 6.13 4.25
CA LEU A 41 -4.37 4.89 4.99
C LEU A 41 -4.89 5.15 6.42
N LEU A 42 -4.45 6.22 7.08
CA LEU A 42 -5.02 6.65 8.35
C LEU A 42 -6.50 7.04 8.22
N ASP A 43 -6.84 7.79 7.17
CA ASP A 43 -8.22 8.25 6.91
C ASP A 43 -9.19 7.06 6.70
N ILE A 44 -8.68 5.94 6.18
CA ILE A 44 -9.45 4.69 5.98
C ILE A 44 -9.10 3.59 6.99
N GLN A 45 -8.42 3.90 8.10
CA GLN A 45 -8.05 2.91 9.11
C GLN A 45 -9.27 2.25 9.75
N ASN A 46 -10.40 2.96 9.83
CA ASN A 46 -11.68 2.44 10.33
C ASN A 46 -12.22 1.26 9.50
N ARG A 47 -11.68 1.04 8.29
CA ARG A 47 -11.98 -0.11 7.42
C ARG A 47 -11.12 -1.34 7.71
N GLY A 48 -10.09 -1.27 8.56
CA GLY A 48 -9.31 -2.46 8.89
C GLY A 48 -8.12 -2.14 9.76
N GLN A 49 -7.96 -2.86 10.87
CA GLN A 49 -6.95 -2.56 11.91
C GLN A 49 -5.94 -3.69 12.14
N LEU A 50 -5.98 -4.76 11.34
CA LEU A 50 -5.15 -5.94 11.58
C LEU A 50 -3.84 -5.95 10.80
N ALA A 51 -3.80 -5.32 9.63
CA ALA A 51 -2.57 -5.16 8.88
C ALA A 51 -2.67 -3.91 8.00
N ALA A 52 -1.52 -3.34 7.67
CA ALA A 52 -1.42 -2.26 6.72
C ALA A 52 -0.20 -2.46 5.82
N GLY A 53 -0.21 -1.80 4.67
CA GLY A 53 0.93 -1.82 3.78
C GLY A 53 0.77 -0.89 2.59
N MET A 54 1.89 -0.63 1.93
CA MET A 54 1.95 0.09 0.67
C MET A 54 3.00 -0.51 -0.26
N THR A 55 2.74 -0.41 -1.56
CA THR A 55 3.75 -0.60 -2.59
C THR A 55 3.97 0.72 -3.30
N SER A 56 5.22 1.16 -3.42
CA SER A 56 5.56 2.33 -4.25
C SER A 56 6.21 1.90 -5.56
N PHE A 57 6.05 2.71 -6.59
CA PHE A 57 6.73 2.58 -7.87
C PHE A 57 7.68 3.75 -8.09
N HIS A 58 8.89 3.47 -8.59
CA HIS A 58 9.81 4.52 -9.02
C HIS A 58 10.66 4.04 -10.21
N PRO A 59 10.63 4.72 -11.37
CA PRO A 59 11.26 4.23 -12.61
C PRO A 59 12.79 4.20 -12.56
N ARG A 60 13.40 4.98 -11.66
CA ARG A 60 14.87 5.04 -11.49
C ARG A 60 15.42 4.09 -10.43
N ARG A 61 14.57 3.33 -9.71
CA ARG A 61 15.04 2.30 -8.76
C ARG A 61 15.37 1.02 -9.51
N LEU A 62 16.37 0.25 -9.04
CA LEU A 62 16.58 -1.11 -9.54
C LEU A 62 15.35 -1.97 -9.23
N GLN A 63 14.82 -1.81 -8.02
CA GLN A 63 13.56 -2.35 -7.55
C GLN A 63 12.43 -1.38 -7.90
N LEU A 64 11.85 -1.57 -9.09
CA LEU A 64 10.86 -0.63 -9.64
C LEU A 64 9.63 -0.49 -8.75
N ILE A 65 9.06 -1.62 -8.32
CA ILE A 65 8.00 -1.69 -7.31
C ILE A 65 8.59 -2.30 -6.03
N ASP A 66 8.21 -1.77 -4.88
CA ASP A 66 8.69 -2.26 -3.59
C ASP A 66 7.62 -2.11 -2.51
N THR A 67 7.45 -3.12 -1.65
CA THR A 67 6.34 -3.21 -0.70
C THR A 67 6.80 -3.24 0.75
N HIS A 68 6.34 -2.24 1.50
CA HIS A 68 6.35 -2.25 2.96
C HIS A 68 4.99 -2.68 3.49
N LYS A 69 4.94 -3.72 4.31
CA LYS A 69 3.71 -4.19 4.93
C LYS A 69 3.99 -5.01 6.18
N ASP A 70 3.09 -4.91 7.14
CA ASP A 70 3.13 -5.73 8.35
C ASP A 70 1.75 -5.87 9.00
N VAL A 71 1.67 -6.75 10.00
CA VAL A 71 0.54 -6.86 10.92
C VAL A 71 0.53 -5.66 11.86
N GLY A 72 -0.64 -5.11 12.11
CA GLY A 72 -0.87 -3.93 12.95
C GLY A 72 -1.60 -2.80 12.24
N THR A 73 -1.83 -1.75 13.01
CA THR A 73 -2.39 -0.47 12.53
C THR A 73 -1.39 0.26 11.64
N VAL A 74 -1.87 1.22 10.85
CA VAL A 74 -1.04 2.11 10.02
C VAL A 74 0.01 2.82 10.88
N THR A 75 -0.34 3.26 12.09
CA THR A 75 0.60 3.87 13.04
C THR A 75 1.74 2.94 13.42
N GLU A 76 1.47 1.66 13.66
CA GLU A 76 2.46 0.66 14.04
C GLU A 76 3.35 0.28 12.86
N VAL A 77 2.73 -0.06 11.72
CA VAL A 77 3.41 -0.53 10.50
C VAL A 77 4.34 0.55 9.94
N PHE A 78 3.90 1.81 9.90
CA PHE A 78 4.69 2.91 9.35
C PHE A 78 5.47 3.69 10.42
N HIS A 79 5.48 3.20 11.65
CA HIS A 79 6.21 3.78 12.78
C HIS A 79 5.92 5.28 13.01
N LEU A 80 4.67 5.71 12.85
CA LEU A 80 4.30 7.14 12.83
C LEU A 80 4.63 7.89 14.14
N ASN A 81 4.84 7.17 15.25
CA ASN A 81 5.29 7.74 16.52
C ASN A 81 6.81 8.04 16.57
N HIS A 82 7.58 7.68 15.54
CA HIS A 82 9.04 7.79 15.49
C HIS A 82 9.48 8.54 14.22
N PRO A 83 9.61 9.89 14.25
CA PRO A 83 9.85 10.70 13.05
C PRO A 83 11.07 10.28 12.22
N SER A 84 12.16 9.84 12.86
CA SER A 84 13.36 9.37 12.18
C SER A 84 13.09 8.12 11.34
N ARG A 85 12.37 7.14 11.90
CA ARG A 85 11.98 5.90 11.19
C ARG A 85 11.01 6.17 10.05
N VAL A 86 10.05 7.08 10.26
CA VAL A 86 9.14 7.52 9.18
C VAL A 86 9.94 8.14 8.04
N SER A 87 10.90 9.01 8.35
CA SER A 87 11.71 9.67 7.32
C SER A 87 12.58 8.68 6.53
N GLU A 88 13.18 7.70 7.21
CA GLU A 88 13.97 6.64 6.60
C GLU A 88 13.10 5.79 5.66
N LEU A 89 11.97 5.30 6.17
CA LEU A 89 11.02 4.50 5.40
C LEU A 89 10.49 5.28 4.18
N MET A 90 10.11 6.55 4.35
CA MET A 90 9.63 7.36 3.24
C MET A 90 10.73 7.77 2.26
N GLY A 91 12.00 7.70 2.64
CA GLY A 91 13.12 7.80 1.71
C GLY A 91 13.18 6.57 0.80
N GLU A 92 13.14 5.37 1.40
CA GLU A 92 13.20 4.08 0.71
C GLU A 92 12.01 3.86 -0.25
N TYR A 93 10.81 4.20 0.21
CA TYR A 93 9.56 4.01 -0.52
C TYR A 93 9.06 5.27 -1.24
N SER A 94 9.92 6.27 -1.44
CA SER A 94 9.61 7.44 -2.29
C SER A 94 9.31 7.00 -3.73
N GLY A 95 8.31 7.62 -4.34
CA GLY A 95 7.92 7.36 -5.72
C GLY A 95 6.74 8.21 -6.18
N PRO A 96 6.62 8.41 -7.51
CA PRO A 96 5.50 9.14 -8.11
C PRO A 96 4.18 8.35 -8.07
N ALA A 97 4.22 7.05 -7.77
CA ALA A 97 3.01 6.25 -7.63
C ALA A 97 3.10 5.32 -6.43
N ALA A 98 1.97 5.07 -5.79
CA ALA A 98 1.84 4.06 -4.75
C ALA A 98 0.42 3.51 -4.67
N ILE A 99 0.30 2.27 -4.23
CA ILE A 99 -0.96 1.69 -3.76
C ILE A 99 -0.81 1.32 -2.28
N GLY A 100 -1.91 1.36 -1.53
CA GLY A 100 -1.92 1.00 -0.12
C GLY A 100 -3.19 0.28 0.28
N HIS A 101 -3.11 -0.42 1.41
CA HIS A 101 -4.22 -1.23 1.90
C HIS A 101 -4.27 -1.26 3.44
N THR A 102 -5.48 -1.24 3.99
CA THR A 102 -5.77 -1.54 5.41
C THR A 102 -6.64 -2.80 5.49
N ARG A 103 -6.20 -3.82 6.23
CA ARG A 103 -6.86 -5.12 6.29
C ARG A 103 -7.78 -5.24 7.49
N TYR A 104 -9.01 -5.64 7.21
CA TYR A 104 -9.94 -6.24 8.18
C TYR A 104 -9.85 -7.77 8.10
N ALA A 105 -9.96 -8.51 9.21
CA ALA A 105 -10.01 -9.98 9.13
C ALA A 105 -11.39 -10.43 8.69
N THR A 106 -11.51 -10.72 7.40
CA THR A 106 -12.65 -11.47 6.86
C THR A 106 -12.33 -12.95 6.77
N CYS A 107 -11.09 -13.32 6.41
CA CYS A 107 -10.57 -14.67 6.27
C CYS A 107 -9.02 -14.68 6.35
N GLY A 108 -8.41 -15.80 6.74
CA GLY A 108 -6.94 -15.99 6.79
C GLY A 108 -6.33 -15.83 8.19
N LYS A 109 -5.02 -16.09 8.32
CA LYS A 109 -4.31 -15.92 9.60
C LYS A 109 -3.92 -14.45 9.82
N ASP A 110 -3.62 -14.10 11.07
CA ASP A 110 -2.97 -12.84 11.44
C ASP A 110 -1.47 -12.94 11.17
N ASP A 111 -1.13 -13.13 9.91
CA ASP A 111 0.24 -13.32 9.43
C ASP A 111 0.54 -12.28 8.35
N ARG A 112 1.78 -11.78 8.33
CA ARG A 112 2.26 -10.78 7.38
C ARG A 112 2.06 -11.21 5.92
N SER A 113 2.06 -12.50 5.62
CA SER A 113 1.77 -13.03 4.28
C SER A 113 0.37 -12.70 3.77
N TYR A 114 -0.59 -12.42 4.67
CA TYR A 114 -1.94 -11.97 4.32
C TYR A 114 -2.09 -10.44 4.29
N ALA A 115 -1.07 -9.70 4.73
CA ALA A 115 -1.03 -8.25 4.56
C ALA A 115 -0.91 -7.91 3.06
N GLN A 116 -1.61 -6.86 2.65
CA GLN A 116 -1.61 -6.34 1.29
C GLN A 116 -0.94 -4.96 1.26
N PRO A 117 -0.41 -4.51 0.10
CA PRO A 117 -0.47 -5.15 -1.22
C PRO A 117 0.33 -6.46 -1.38
N PHE A 118 -0.02 -7.25 -2.39
CA PHE A 118 0.75 -8.41 -2.82
C PHE A 118 1.69 -8.02 -3.95
N GLU A 119 2.95 -8.40 -3.82
CA GLU A 119 4.00 -8.10 -4.80
C GLU A 119 4.51 -9.38 -5.43
N ARG A 120 4.72 -9.34 -6.75
CA ARG A 120 5.34 -10.44 -7.50
C ARG A 120 6.45 -9.93 -8.39
N HIS A 121 7.66 -10.44 -8.15
CA HIS A 121 8.78 -10.26 -9.05
C HIS A 121 8.76 -11.28 -10.18
N HIS A 122 9.42 -10.91 -11.26
CA HIS A 122 9.63 -11.77 -12.42
C HIS A 122 11.02 -11.48 -13.01
N ILE A 123 11.57 -12.38 -13.82
CA ILE A 123 12.86 -12.09 -14.49
C ILE A 123 12.71 -10.91 -15.48
N GLU A 124 11.57 -10.90 -16.17
CA GLU A 124 11.16 -9.82 -17.07
C GLU A 124 10.44 -8.70 -16.30
N LYS A 125 11.00 -7.49 -16.30
CA LYS A 125 10.46 -6.31 -15.58
C LYS A 125 9.04 -5.92 -15.99
N SER A 126 8.65 -6.17 -17.23
CA SER A 126 7.28 -5.93 -17.74
C SER A 126 6.21 -6.76 -17.04
N LYS A 127 6.60 -7.87 -16.38
CA LYS A 127 5.71 -8.78 -15.67
C LYS A 127 5.73 -8.57 -14.16
N TRP A 128 6.42 -7.53 -13.68
CA TRP A 128 6.37 -7.13 -12.27
C TRP A 128 5.03 -6.49 -12.01
N PHE A 129 4.36 -6.88 -10.93
CA PHE A 129 3.14 -6.22 -10.52
C PHE A 129 2.97 -6.27 -9.00
N SER A 130 2.27 -5.26 -8.50
CA SER A 130 1.70 -5.26 -7.16
C SER A 130 0.21 -4.99 -7.27
N PHE A 131 -0.58 -5.60 -6.40
CA PHE A 131 -2.03 -5.40 -6.37
C PHE A 131 -2.57 -5.48 -4.94
N ALA A 132 -3.67 -4.77 -4.72
CA ALA A 132 -4.47 -4.85 -3.52
C ALA A 132 -5.95 -4.95 -3.90
N PHE A 133 -6.76 -5.63 -3.11
CA PHE A 133 -8.19 -5.76 -3.35
C PHE A 133 -8.98 -5.81 -2.04
N ASN A 134 -10.19 -5.26 -2.08
CA ASN A 134 -11.19 -5.42 -1.05
C ASN A 134 -12.32 -6.30 -1.60
N GLY A 135 -12.48 -7.49 -1.04
CA GLY A 135 -13.46 -8.49 -1.47
C GLY A 135 -12.98 -9.91 -1.23
N GLN A 136 -13.66 -10.88 -1.85
CA GLN A 136 -13.31 -12.29 -1.76
C GLN A 136 -13.48 -12.99 -3.11
N LEU A 137 -12.54 -13.88 -3.44
CA LEU A 137 -12.62 -14.73 -4.62
C LEU A 137 -13.38 -16.02 -4.28
N ALA A 138 -14.68 -16.06 -4.58
CA ALA A 138 -15.55 -17.19 -4.23
C ALA A 138 -15.08 -18.53 -4.83
N ASN A 139 -14.41 -18.50 -5.98
CA ASN A 139 -13.85 -19.66 -6.67
C ASN A 139 -12.32 -19.77 -6.52
N TYR A 140 -11.72 -19.19 -5.47
CA TYR A 140 -10.26 -19.22 -5.24
C TYR A 140 -9.65 -20.62 -5.36
N VAL A 141 -10.29 -21.65 -4.80
CA VAL A 141 -9.80 -23.04 -4.85
C VAL A 141 -9.68 -23.54 -6.29
N GLN A 142 -10.62 -23.16 -7.17
CA GLN A 142 -10.59 -23.55 -8.58
C GLN A 142 -9.51 -22.77 -9.34
N LEU A 143 -9.40 -21.45 -9.11
CA LEU A 143 -8.38 -20.61 -9.74
C LEU A 143 -6.95 -21.04 -9.35
N ARG A 144 -6.75 -21.47 -8.11
CA ARG A 144 -5.45 -21.96 -7.62
C ARG A 144 -5.02 -23.27 -8.28
N ALA A 145 -5.96 -24.08 -8.75
CA ALA A 145 -5.69 -25.38 -9.36
C ALA A 145 -5.42 -25.30 -10.88
N GLN A 146 -5.60 -24.13 -11.49
CA GLN A 146 -5.25 -23.84 -12.88
C GLN A 146 -3.77 -23.48 -13.01
#